data_AF-A0AAE3U4T0-F1
#
_entry.id   AF-A0AAE3U4T0-F1
#
_cell.length_a   1.000
_cell.length_b   1.000
_cell.length_c   1.000
_cell.angle_alpha   90.00
_cell.angle_beta   90.00
_cell.angle_gamma   90.00
#
_symmetry.space_group_name_H-M   'P 1'
#
loop_
_entity.id
_entity.type
_entity.pdbx_description
1 polymer ?
#
loop_
_entity_poly.entity_id
_entity_poly.type
_entity_poly.pdbx_seq_one_letter_code
_entity_poly.pdbx_strand_id
1 'polypeptide(L)'
;MITEFEIKYETAASIPPPYCYYYHIKGLASPNDIKIDFSWVYHNREGLTQEDIEDEGFTGQDDFSWKGNISRIWLPLMEELLKNSRTSTKADDNDRPFLELAFKTQKNILFQGSPDSIWDWEYFLQEFIQGIYETSGKEAPLLIRYKKIAAQSTLFCSLKIQFKDRSVSIQTRLNDAKMQQKSGNWDEMKELLELIFSLSFISEKAEKREPHLQGSYIDIGENLWYELGKVALNPSLKVNTIAKVEQHINKIVKSR
;
A
#
# COMPACT_ATOMS: atom_id res chain seq x y z
N MET A 1 11.79 -14.39 19.26
CA MET A 1 11.28 -14.35 17.89
C MET A 1 9.84 -14.80 17.89
N ILE A 2 8.98 -14.08 17.16
CA ILE A 2 7.56 -14.46 16.99
C ILE A 2 7.50 -15.85 16.35
N THR A 3 6.68 -16.74 16.92
CA THR A 3 6.40 -18.06 16.33
C THR A 3 4.96 -18.20 15.87
N GLU A 4 4.05 -17.49 16.51
CA GLU A 4 2.64 -17.45 16.12
C GLU A 4 2.07 -16.06 16.43
N PHE A 5 1.14 -15.65 15.57
CA PHE A 5 0.38 -14.42 15.78
C PHE A 5 -1.06 -14.54 15.27
N GLU A 6 -1.93 -13.74 15.85
CA GLU A 6 -3.33 -13.54 15.45
C GLU A 6 -3.63 -12.03 15.48
N ILE A 7 -4.24 -11.53 14.41
CA ILE A 7 -4.58 -10.12 14.22
C ILE A 7 -6.03 -10.07 13.79
N LYS A 8 -6.85 -9.36 14.54
CA LYS A 8 -8.25 -9.11 14.22
C LYS A 8 -8.46 -7.62 14.10
N TYR A 9 -9.06 -7.21 13.00
CA TYR A 9 -9.37 -5.82 12.72
C TYR A 9 -10.81 -5.70 12.30
N GLU A 10 -11.49 -4.65 12.74
CA GLU A 10 -12.80 -4.25 12.26
C GLU A 10 -12.82 -2.72 12.09
N THR A 11 -13.40 -2.25 10.99
CA THR A 11 -13.59 -0.81 10.76
C THR A 11 -14.38 -0.16 11.90
N ALA A 12 -14.17 1.14 12.12
CA ALA A 12 -14.93 1.89 13.11
C ALA A 12 -16.45 1.78 12.85
N ALA A 13 -17.26 1.80 13.91
CA ALA A 13 -18.72 1.69 13.79
C ALA A 13 -19.36 2.85 13.02
N SER A 14 -18.67 4.00 12.92
CA SER A 14 -19.10 5.14 12.11
C SER A 14 -18.90 4.95 10.60
N ILE A 15 -18.19 3.91 10.15
CA ILE A 15 -18.05 3.58 8.73
C ILE A 15 -19.33 2.87 8.24
N PRO A 16 -20.08 3.45 7.29
CA PRO A 16 -21.33 2.85 6.82
C PRO A 16 -21.08 1.68 5.85
N PRO A 17 -22.05 0.77 5.68
CA PRO A 17 -22.08 -0.14 4.54
C PRO A 17 -22.12 0.64 3.21
N PRO A 18 -21.57 0.11 2.10
CA PRO A 18 -20.90 -1.19 1.96
C PRO A 18 -19.42 -1.20 2.36
N TYR A 19 -18.92 -0.13 2.98
CA TYR A 19 -17.51 0.10 3.28
C TYR A 19 -17.01 -0.55 4.57
N CYS A 20 -17.89 -0.96 5.48
CA CYS A 20 -17.50 -1.65 6.71
C CYS A 20 -17.06 -3.09 6.44
N TYR A 21 -15.94 -3.48 7.06
CA TYR A 21 -15.34 -4.79 6.93
C TYR A 21 -14.60 -5.19 8.21
N TYR A 22 -14.38 -6.49 8.35
CA TYR A 22 -13.40 -7.03 9.27
C TYR A 22 -12.44 -7.95 8.53
N TYR A 23 -11.23 -8.06 9.04
CA TYR A 23 -10.29 -9.07 8.60
C TYR A 23 -9.60 -9.77 9.76
N HIS A 24 -9.16 -10.98 9.47
CA HIS A 24 -8.52 -11.86 10.41
C HIS A 24 -7.29 -12.48 9.76
N ILE A 25 -6.14 -12.32 10.39
CA ILE A 25 -4.90 -12.94 9.97
C ILE A 25 -4.36 -13.83 11.10
N LYS A 26 -4.12 -15.10 10.81
CA LYS A 26 -3.33 -16.00 11.66
C LYS A 26 -2.03 -16.34 10.96
N GLY A 27 -0.93 -16.29 11.71
CA GLY A 27 0.40 -16.60 11.20
C GLY A 27 1.12 -17.63 12.05
N LEU A 28 1.79 -18.58 11.39
CA LEU A 28 2.71 -19.54 12.00
C LEU A 28 4.08 -19.40 11.33
N ALA A 29 5.06 -18.90 12.07
CA ALA A 29 6.41 -18.68 11.55
C ALA A 29 7.23 -19.96 11.51
N SER A 30 7.85 -20.23 10.37
CA SER A 30 8.86 -21.26 10.16
C SER A 30 10.22 -20.61 9.86
N PRO A 31 11.36 -21.33 9.90
CA PRO A 31 12.68 -20.75 9.61
C PRO A 31 12.78 -20.00 8.28
N ASN A 32 11.98 -20.37 7.27
CA ASN A 32 12.09 -19.83 5.91
C ASN A 32 10.93 -18.90 5.53
N ASP A 33 9.75 -19.11 6.10
CA ASP A 33 8.52 -18.45 5.69
C ASP A 33 7.54 -18.26 6.87
N ILE A 34 6.39 -17.66 6.57
CA ILE A 34 5.28 -17.54 7.51
C ILE A 34 4.07 -18.18 6.83
N LYS A 35 3.50 -19.21 7.43
CA LYS A 35 2.23 -19.77 7.00
C LYS A 35 1.09 -18.87 7.48
N ILE A 36 0.26 -18.43 6.56
CA ILE A 36 -0.85 -17.49 6.78
C ILE A 36 -2.18 -18.19 6.56
N ASP A 37 -3.15 -17.83 7.39
CA ASP A 37 -4.58 -18.03 7.20
C ASP A 37 -5.25 -16.65 7.29
N PHE A 38 -5.72 -16.15 6.15
CA PHE A 38 -6.27 -14.79 6.01
C PHE A 38 -7.71 -14.83 5.52
N SER A 39 -8.57 -14.03 6.15
CA SER A 39 -9.93 -13.76 5.70
C SER A 39 -10.27 -12.28 5.81
N TRP A 40 -10.93 -11.74 4.80
CA TRP A 40 -11.49 -10.40 4.73
C TRP A 40 -12.96 -10.53 4.38
N VAL A 41 -13.82 -9.90 5.16
CA VAL A 41 -15.28 -10.00 5.02
C VAL A 41 -15.90 -8.62 5.14
N TYR A 42 -16.71 -8.25 4.16
CA TYR A 42 -17.57 -7.08 4.25
C TYR A 42 -18.89 -7.47 4.92
N HIS A 43 -19.42 -6.60 5.78
CA HIS A 43 -20.61 -6.91 6.56
C HIS A 43 -21.65 -5.78 6.51
N ASN A 44 -22.80 -6.02 7.14
CA ASN A 44 -23.92 -5.07 7.22
C ASN A 44 -24.47 -4.62 5.85
N ARG A 45 -24.32 -5.45 4.80
CA ARG A 45 -24.80 -5.18 3.44
C ARG A 45 -26.21 -5.70 3.18
N GLU A 46 -26.83 -6.39 4.13
CA GLU A 46 -28.13 -7.07 3.94
C GLU A 46 -29.28 -6.10 3.65
N GLY A 47 -29.14 -4.83 4.02
CA GLY A 47 -30.11 -3.76 3.76
C GLY A 47 -29.88 -2.99 2.47
N LEU A 48 -28.81 -3.27 1.72
CA LEU A 48 -28.50 -2.60 0.46
C LEU A 48 -29.00 -3.43 -0.72
N THR A 49 -29.46 -2.74 -1.77
CA THR A 49 -29.73 -3.42 -3.04
C THR A 49 -28.43 -3.71 -3.77
N GLN A 50 -28.46 -4.64 -4.73
CA GLN A 50 -27.29 -4.90 -5.57
C GLN A 50 -26.85 -3.66 -6.35
N GLU A 51 -27.81 -2.84 -6.82
CA GLU A 51 -27.54 -1.58 -7.52
C GLU A 51 -26.80 -0.60 -6.60
N ASP A 52 -27.24 -0.45 -5.34
CA ASP A 52 -26.53 0.40 -4.35
C ASP A 52 -25.10 -0.08 -4.11
N ILE A 53 -24.86 -1.40 -4.08
CA ILE A 53 -23.52 -1.97 -3.89
C ILE A 53 -22.64 -1.70 -5.12
N GLU A 54 -23.17 -1.89 -6.32
CA GLU A 54 -22.45 -1.69 -7.59
C GLU A 54 -22.15 -0.21 -7.87
N ASP A 55 -23.07 0.69 -7.54
CA ASP A 55 -22.90 2.14 -7.69
C ASP A 55 -21.75 2.68 -6.81
N GLU A 56 -21.50 2.04 -5.67
CA GLU A 56 -20.37 2.32 -4.78
C GLU A 56 -19.08 1.57 -5.20
N GLY A 57 -19.11 0.82 -6.31
CA GLY A 57 -17.94 0.14 -6.89
C GLY A 57 -17.66 -1.26 -6.35
N PHE A 58 -18.60 -1.88 -5.64
CA PHE A 58 -18.49 -3.23 -5.10
C PHE A 58 -19.24 -4.26 -5.96
N THR A 59 -18.92 -5.55 -5.78
CA THR A 59 -19.58 -6.63 -6.54
C THR A 59 -20.63 -7.39 -5.72
N GLY A 60 -20.62 -7.21 -4.40
CA GLY A 60 -21.41 -8.02 -3.46
C GLY A 60 -20.77 -9.38 -3.16
N GLN A 61 -19.69 -9.75 -3.86
CA GLN A 61 -18.88 -10.95 -3.62
C GLN A 61 -17.40 -10.57 -3.40
N ASP A 62 -17.17 -9.47 -2.67
CA ASP A 62 -15.84 -8.88 -2.49
C ASP A 62 -15.03 -9.54 -1.36
N ASP A 63 -15.66 -10.43 -0.59
CA ASP A 63 -15.02 -11.22 0.44
C ASP A 63 -13.85 -12.01 -0.13
N PHE A 64 -12.78 -12.10 0.65
CA PHE A 64 -11.56 -12.77 0.23
C PHE A 64 -11.01 -13.65 1.33
N SER A 65 -10.53 -14.83 0.98
CA SER A 65 -9.86 -15.73 1.92
C SER A 65 -8.71 -16.43 1.22
N TRP A 66 -7.59 -16.56 1.93
CA TRP A 66 -6.40 -17.18 1.39
C TRP A 66 -5.57 -17.86 2.47
N LYS A 67 -5.00 -19.02 2.12
CA LYS A 67 -4.02 -19.73 2.95
C LYS A 67 -2.79 -20.03 2.12
N GLY A 68 -1.61 -19.76 2.67
CA GLY A 68 -0.36 -20.02 1.99
C GLY A 68 0.84 -19.53 2.77
N ASN A 69 2.00 -19.54 2.15
CA ASN A 69 3.24 -19.10 2.77
C ASN A 69 3.66 -17.75 2.18
N ILE A 70 4.05 -16.82 3.04
CA ILE A 70 4.61 -15.52 2.66
C ILE A 70 6.06 -15.41 3.13
N SER A 71 6.78 -14.42 2.59
CA SER A 71 8.17 -14.15 2.93
C SER A 71 8.37 -13.89 4.42
N ARG A 72 9.47 -14.40 4.99
CA ARG A 72 9.83 -14.17 6.40
C ARG A 72 10.26 -12.72 6.68
N ILE A 73 10.44 -11.89 5.66
CA ILE A 73 10.80 -10.47 5.79
C ILE A 73 9.83 -9.66 6.66
N TRP A 74 8.59 -10.13 6.82
CA TRP A 74 7.57 -9.47 7.63
C TRP A 74 7.79 -9.63 9.15
N LEU A 75 8.47 -10.70 9.61
CA LEU A 75 8.62 -10.93 11.05
C LEU A 75 9.49 -9.87 11.75
N PRO A 76 10.69 -9.49 11.25
CA PRO A 76 11.48 -8.44 11.89
C PRO A 76 10.72 -7.11 12.03
N LEU A 77 9.85 -6.79 11.06
CA LEU A 77 9.05 -5.58 11.06
C LEU A 77 7.94 -5.62 12.13
N MET A 78 7.24 -6.75 12.23
CA MET A 78 6.28 -6.98 13.32
C MET A 78 6.98 -6.92 14.68
N GLU A 79 8.17 -7.51 14.81
CA GLU A 79 8.95 -7.49 16.05
C GLU A 79 9.38 -6.08 16.45
N GLU A 80 9.75 -5.24 15.49
CA GLU A 80 10.06 -3.83 15.73
C GLU A 80 8.82 -3.05 16.19
N LEU A 81 7.69 -3.24 15.50
CA LEU A 81 6.44 -2.58 15.83
C LEU A 81 5.92 -2.97 17.22
N LEU A 82 6.01 -4.26 17.56
CA LEU A 82 5.65 -4.77 18.89
C LEU A 82 6.50 -4.19 20.02
N LYS A 83 7.81 -3.99 19.80
CA LYS A 83 8.69 -3.39 20.83
C LYS A 83 8.25 -1.99 21.22
N ASN A 84 7.65 -1.25 20.29
CA ASN A 84 7.17 0.11 20.50
C ASN A 84 5.70 0.16 20.95
N SER A 85 4.99 -0.97 20.91
CA SER A 85 3.56 -1.05 21.24
C SER A 85 3.34 -1.23 22.75
N ARG A 86 2.28 -0.60 23.27
CA ARG A 86 1.76 -0.87 24.61
C ARG A 86 0.30 -1.23 24.53
N THR A 87 -0.20 -1.97 25.52
CA THR A 87 -1.64 -2.26 25.59
C THR A 87 -2.39 -0.96 25.89
N SER A 88 -3.41 -0.67 25.09
CA SER A 88 -4.29 0.47 25.31
C SER A 88 -5.18 0.21 26.52
N THR A 89 -5.39 1.25 27.34
CA THR A 89 -6.37 1.26 28.43
C THR A 89 -7.59 2.11 28.09
N LYS A 90 -7.65 2.66 26.88
CA LYS A 90 -8.77 3.48 26.42
C LYS A 90 -9.98 2.58 26.20
N ALA A 91 -11.14 3.06 26.62
CA ALA A 91 -12.41 2.43 26.29
C ALA A 91 -12.65 2.46 24.78
N ASP A 92 -13.48 1.54 24.31
CA ASP A 92 -13.92 1.52 22.92
C ASP A 92 -14.59 2.84 22.54
N ASP A 93 -14.22 3.35 21.38
CA ASP A 93 -14.71 4.60 20.79
C ASP A 93 -15.30 4.25 19.43
N ASN A 94 -16.53 4.69 19.17
CA ASN A 94 -17.25 4.37 17.93
C ASN A 94 -16.54 4.91 16.68
N ASP A 95 -15.69 5.94 16.84
CA ASP A 95 -14.92 6.53 15.74
C ASP A 95 -13.54 5.89 15.56
N ARG A 96 -13.22 4.85 16.34
CA ARG A 96 -11.96 4.13 16.26
C ARG A 96 -12.18 2.71 15.73
N PRO A 97 -11.34 2.24 14.79
CA PRO A 97 -11.38 0.84 14.41
C PRO A 97 -10.97 -0.05 15.58
N PHE A 98 -11.57 -1.24 15.63
CA PHE A 98 -11.15 -2.29 16.55
C PHE A 98 -9.90 -2.96 16.00
N LEU A 99 -8.87 -3.09 16.84
CA LEU A 99 -7.66 -3.86 16.53
C LEU A 99 -7.25 -4.66 17.76
N GLU A 100 -7.26 -5.98 17.63
CA GLU A 100 -6.78 -6.91 18.64
C GLU A 100 -5.60 -7.71 18.09
N LEU A 101 -4.53 -7.77 18.88
CA LEU A 101 -3.29 -8.42 18.56
C LEU A 101 -2.99 -9.50 19.59
N ALA A 102 -2.58 -10.67 19.13
CA ALA A 102 -2.01 -11.70 19.98
C ALA A 102 -0.72 -12.23 19.34
N PHE A 103 0.40 -12.09 20.04
CA PHE A 103 1.71 -12.53 19.58
C PHE A 103 2.38 -13.39 20.62
N LYS A 104 2.98 -14.51 20.20
CA LYS A 104 3.72 -15.39 21.10
C LYS A 104 4.98 -15.96 20.49
N THR A 105 5.88 -16.34 21.39
CA THR A 105 7.00 -17.26 21.13
C THR A 105 6.56 -18.68 21.48
N GLN A 106 7.46 -19.66 21.31
CA GLN A 106 7.20 -21.03 21.76
C GLN A 106 6.89 -21.16 23.26
N LYS A 107 7.34 -20.20 24.09
CA LYS A 107 7.29 -20.32 25.56
C LYS A 107 6.50 -19.21 26.25
N ASN A 108 6.43 -18.03 25.64
CA ASN A 108 5.90 -16.82 26.26
C ASN A 108 4.95 -16.09 25.32
N ILE A 109 3.90 -15.50 25.89
CA ILE A 109 3.10 -14.45 25.25
C ILE A 109 3.97 -13.19 25.18
N LEU A 110 4.08 -12.60 23.99
CA LEU A 110 4.81 -11.35 23.75
C LEU A 110 3.90 -10.13 23.90
N PHE A 111 2.68 -10.25 23.39
CA PHE A 111 1.69 -9.19 23.40
C PHE A 111 0.29 -9.81 23.30
N GLN A 112 -0.68 -9.25 24.03
CA GLN A 112 -2.09 -9.60 23.91
C GLN A 112 -2.95 -8.37 24.21
N GLY A 113 -3.89 -8.06 23.32
CA GLY A 113 -4.86 -6.96 23.47
C GLY A 113 -4.76 -5.93 22.34
N SER A 114 -5.30 -4.74 22.57
CA SER A 114 -5.27 -3.64 21.59
C SER A 114 -4.05 -2.74 21.77
N PRO A 115 -3.36 -2.35 20.70
CA PRO A 115 -2.22 -1.43 20.80
C PRO A 115 -2.69 0.01 21.11
N ASP A 116 -1.87 0.75 21.83
CA ASP A 116 -2.07 2.17 22.11
C ASP A 116 -1.98 3.02 20.83
N SER A 117 -1.06 2.70 19.92
CA SER A 117 -0.95 3.29 18.58
C SER A 117 -1.57 2.38 17.51
N ILE A 118 -2.87 2.54 17.22
CA ILE A 118 -3.52 1.77 16.15
C ILE A 118 -3.04 2.20 14.76
N TRP A 119 -2.79 3.50 14.55
CA TRP A 119 -2.41 4.04 13.25
C TRP A 119 -1.09 3.45 12.70
N ASP A 120 -0.09 3.24 13.57
CA ASP A 120 1.17 2.61 13.16
C ASP A 120 0.96 1.15 12.71
N TRP A 121 0.05 0.45 13.39
CA TRP A 121 -0.35 -0.91 13.01
C TRP A 121 -1.17 -0.95 11.73
N GLU A 122 -2.11 -0.03 11.54
CA GLU A 122 -2.89 0.03 10.30
C GLU A 122 -2.00 0.24 9.09
N TYR A 123 -1.04 1.15 9.17
CA TYR A 123 -0.08 1.37 8.09
C TYR A 123 0.69 0.08 7.77
N PHE A 124 1.23 -0.59 8.80
CA PHE A 124 1.93 -1.86 8.61
C PHE A 124 1.01 -2.93 8.01
N LEU A 125 -0.23 -3.03 8.50
CA LEU A 125 -1.19 -4.04 8.06
C LEU A 125 -1.64 -3.81 6.61
N GLN A 126 -1.74 -2.56 6.16
CA GLN A 126 -1.96 -2.25 4.75
C GLN A 126 -0.84 -2.82 3.88
N GLU A 127 0.43 -2.54 4.19
CA GLU A 127 1.56 -3.13 3.44
C GLU A 127 1.56 -4.66 3.50
N PHE A 128 1.26 -5.21 4.68
CA PHE A 128 1.28 -6.65 4.92
C PHE A 128 0.20 -7.38 4.12
N ILE A 129 -1.02 -6.85 4.11
CA ILE A 129 -2.14 -7.35 3.31
C ILE A 129 -1.83 -7.23 1.82
N GLN A 130 -1.21 -6.13 1.38
CA GLN A 130 -0.72 -6.01 0.00
C GLN A 130 0.30 -7.10 -0.34
N GLY A 131 1.20 -7.44 0.58
CA GLY A 131 2.08 -8.60 0.44
C GLY A 131 1.35 -9.93 0.31
N ILE A 132 0.24 -10.12 1.04
CA ILE A 132 -0.64 -11.30 0.92
C ILE A 132 -1.35 -11.31 -0.45
N TYR A 133 -1.90 -10.18 -0.90
CA TYR A 133 -2.56 -10.07 -2.20
C TYR A 133 -1.61 -10.36 -3.37
N GLU A 134 -0.39 -9.82 -3.36
CA GLU A 134 0.63 -10.14 -4.35
C GLU A 134 1.06 -11.62 -4.31
N THR A 135 1.19 -12.20 -3.11
CA THR A 135 1.61 -13.61 -2.96
C THR A 135 0.53 -14.58 -3.39
N SER A 136 -0.73 -14.25 -3.12
CA SER A 136 -1.90 -15.04 -3.52
C SER A 136 -2.20 -14.96 -5.01
N GLY A 137 -1.65 -13.97 -5.72
CA GLY A 137 -1.96 -13.68 -7.12
C GLY A 137 -3.27 -12.91 -7.31
N LYS A 138 -3.89 -12.41 -6.22
CA LYS A 138 -5.06 -11.52 -6.30
C LYS A 138 -4.69 -10.19 -6.97
N GLU A 139 -3.51 -9.65 -6.64
CA GLU A 139 -3.03 -8.39 -7.19
C GLU A 139 -1.63 -8.54 -7.80
N ALA A 140 -1.32 -7.70 -8.79
CA ALA A 140 0.00 -7.61 -9.39
C ALA A 140 0.87 -6.57 -8.65
N PRO A 141 2.21 -6.67 -8.71
CA PRO A 141 3.09 -5.63 -8.20
C PRO A 141 2.74 -4.24 -8.72
N LEU A 142 2.79 -3.24 -7.84
CA LEU A 142 2.53 -1.85 -8.21
C LEU A 142 3.58 -1.35 -9.21
N LEU A 143 3.09 -0.83 -10.34
CA LEU A 143 3.92 -0.27 -11.41
C LEU A 143 3.64 1.21 -11.59
N ILE A 144 4.56 2.06 -11.13
CA ILE A 144 4.48 3.50 -11.35
C ILE A 144 5.41 3.87 -12.50
N ARG A 145 4.92 4.67 -13.45
CA ARG A 145 5.71 5.17 -14.56
C ARG A 145 5.73 6.69 -14.54
N TYR A 146 6.90 7.27 -14.74
CA TYR A 146 7.10 8.70 -14.81
C TYR A 146 7.82 9.05 -16.10
N LYS A 147 7.34 10.10 -16.77
CA LYS A 147 7.93 10.60 -18.01
C LYS A 147 8.05 12.12 -17.95
N LYS A 148 9.24 12.64 -18.17
CA LYS A 148 9.49 14.09 -18.31
C LYS A 148 10.00 14.37 -19.72
N ILE A 149 9.27 15.17 -20.47
CA ILE A 149 9.57 15.56 -21.84
C ILE A 149 9.91 17.06 -21.83
N ALA A 150 11.16 17.38 -22.09
CA ALA A 150 11.67 18.73 -22.31
C ALA A 150 12.05 18.92 -23.78
N ALA A 151 12.39 20.16 -24.16
CA ALA A 151 12.70 20.49 -25.56
C ALA A 151 13.84 19.65 -26.19
N GLN A 152 14.79 19.20 -25.38
CA GLN A 152 15.98 18.46 -25.85
C GLN A 152 16.23 17.17 -25.07
N SER A 153 15.34 16.81 -24.15
CA SER A 153 15.52 15.60 -23.36
C SER A 153 14.21 14.94 -22.98
N THR A 154 14.23 13.62 -22.92
CA THR A 154 13.14 12.81 -22.38
C THR A 154 13.69 11.90 -21.31
N LEU A 155 13.21 12.03 -20.08
CA LEU A 155 13.47 11.07 -19.01
C LEU A 155 12.27 10.15 -18.89
N PHE A 156 12.52 8.85 -18.88
CA PHE A 156 11.56 7.82 -18.50
C PHE A 156 12.08 7.10 -17.26
N CYS A 157 11.19 6.89 -16.29
CA CYS A 157 11.45 6.14 -15.07
C CYS A 157 10.27 5.19 -14.82
N SER A 158 10.54 3.91 -14.62
CA SER A 158 9.55 2.92 -14.21
C SER A 158 9.96 2.34 -12.87
N LEU A 159 9.04 2.37 -11.92
CA LEU A 159 9.19 1.87 -10.57
C LEU A 159 8.28 0.66 -10.44
N LYS A 160 8.88 -0.52 -10.22
CA LYS A 160 8.14 -1.73 -9.88
C LYS A 160 8.33 -2.00 -8.39
N ILE A 161 7.26 -1.85 -7.62
CA ILE A 161 7.22 -2.06 -6.19
C ILE A 161 6.55 -3.42 -5.93
N GLN A 162 7.21 -4.27 -5.14
CA GLN A 162 6.71 -5.59 -4.78
C GLN A 162 6.61 -5.68 -3.26
N PHE A 163 5.40 -5.61 -2.73
CA PHE A 163 5.12 -5.73 -1.30
C PHE A 163 5.49 -7.12 -0.78
N LYS A 164 5.23 -8.20 -1.52
CA LYS A 164 5.44 -9.58 -1.05
C LYS A 164 6.84 -9.87 -0.48
N ASP A 165 7.85 -9.21 -1.05
CA ASP A 165 9.27 -9.35 -0.68
C ASP A 165 9.90 -8.02 -0.27
N ARG A 166 9.08 -6.96 -0.12
CA ARG A 166 9.52 -5.57 0.08
C ARG A 166 10.69 -5.17 -0.81
N SER A 167 10.53 -5.37 -2.11
CA SER A 167 11.58 -5.09 -3.10
C SER A 167 11.14 -4.05 -4.12
N VAL A 168 12.12 -3.31 -4.64
CA VAL A 168 11.90 -2.22 -5.59
C VAL A 168 12.84 -2.41 -6.77
N SER A 169 12.31 -2.44 -7.99
CA SER A 169 13.10 -2.37 -9.20
C SER A 169 12.85 -1.06 -9.93
N ILE A 170 13.95 -0.37 -10.27
CA ILE A 170 13.91 0.92 -10.95
C ILE A 170 14.52 0.73 -12.33
N GLN A 171 13.75 1.11 -13.35
CA GLN A 171 14.22 1.18 -14.73
C GLN A 171 14.22 2.63 -15.20
N THR A 172 15.33 3.09 -15.77
CA THR A 172 15.46 4.47 -16.25
C THR A 172 16.01 4.52 -17.66
N ARG A 173 15.54 5.49 -18.43
CA ARG A 173 16.03 5.80 -19.76
C ARG A 173 16.07 7.31 -19.94
N LEU A 174 17.22 7.83 -20.36
CA LEU A 174 17.38 9.22 -20.77
C LEU A 174 17.54 9.27 -22.29
N ASN A 175 16.66 9.97 -22.98
CA ASN A 175 16.57 10.04 -24.43
C ASN A 175 16.54 8.62 -25.04
N ASP A 176 17.27 8.40 -26.13
CA ASP A 176 17.37 7.10 -26.80
C ASP A 176 18.48 6.20 -26.20
N ALA A 177 18.96 6.50 -24.99
CA ALA A 177 19.94 5.65 -24.33
C ALA A 177 19.37 4.26 -23.97
N LYS A 178 20.28 3.31 -23.74
CA LYS A 178 19.91 1.98 -23.25
C LYS A 178 19.24 2.09 -21.88
N MET A 179 18.13 1.37 -21.69
CA MET A 179 17.45 1.23 -20.41
C MET A 179 18.43 0.71 -19.35
N GLN A 180 18.56 1.45 -18.26
CA GLN A 180 19.31 1.05 -17.09
C GLN A 180 18.36 0.44 -16.06
N GLN A 181 18.82 -0.56 -15.32
CA GLN A 181 18.03 -1.19 -14.26
C GLN A 181 18.87 -1.28 -12.99
N LYS A 182 18.24 -1.02 -11.85
CA LYS A 182 18.83 -1.20 -10.52
C LYS A 182 17.79 -1.58 -9.48
N SER A 183 18.26 -2.02 -8.32
CA SER A 183 17.42 -2.16 -7.12
C SER A 183 17.22 -0.79 -6.48
N GLY A 184 16.05 -0.56 -5.90
CA GLY A 184 15.75 0.60 -5.06
C GLY A 184 15.88 0.30 -3.58
N ASN A 185 15.93 1.36 -2.76
CA ASN A 185 15.74 1.28 -1.32
C ASN A 185 14.23 1.33 -1.01
N TRP A 186 13.76 0.46 -0.11
CA TRP A 186 12.33 0.37 0.23
C TRP A 186 11.82 1.62 0.94
N ASP A 187 12.56 2.14 1.91
CA ASP A 187 12.14 3.27 2.73
C ASP A 187 12.09 4.57 1.90
N GLU A 188 13.08 4.79 1.03
CA GLU A 188 13.01 5.90 0.05
C GLU A 188 11.80 5.75 -0.89
N MET A 189 11.47 4.53 -1.32
CA MET A 189 10.31 4.29 -2.17
C MET A 189 9.00 4.57 -1.43
N LYS A 190 8.90 4.16 -0.17
CA LYS A 190 7.73 4.42 0.68
C LYS A 190 7.45 5.91 0.81
N GLU A 191 8.48 6.73 1.09
CA GLU A 191 8.35 8.20 1.12
C GLU A 191 7.84 8.76 -0.22
N LEU A 192 8.30 8.21 -1.34
CA LEU A 192 7.83 8.62 -2.66
C LEU A 192 6.38 8.22 -2.91
N LEU A 193 5.96 7.01 -2.52
CA LEU A 193 4.59 6.55 -2.66
C LEU A 193 3.63 7.45 -1.87
N GLU A 194 3.97 7.80 -0.63
CA GLU A 194 3.18 8.74 0.18
C GLU A 194 3.01 10.09 -0.50
N LEU A 195 4.07 10.63 -1.12
CA LEU A 195 3.98 11.87 -1.88
C LEU A 195 3.09 11.72 -3.12
N ILE A 196 3.24 10.65 -3.89
CA ILE A 196 2.47 10.40 -5.12
C ILE A 196 0.99 10.26 -4.80
N PHE A 197 0.63 9.39 -3.85
CA PHE A 197 -0.76 9.12 -3.49
C PHE A 197 -1.41 10.25 -2.67
N SER A 198 -0.64 11.24 -2.21
CA SER A 198 -1.20 12.47 -1.66
C SER A 198 -1.66 13.48 -2.73
N LEU A 199 -1.34 13.27 -4.02
CA LEU A 199 -1.80 14.15 -5.09
C LEU A 199 -3.29 13.94 -5.39
N SER A 200 -3.95 14.98 -5.90
CA SER A 200 -5.33 14.88 -6.38
C SER A 200 -5.34 14.58 -7.88
N PHE A 201 -5.86 13.42 -8.26
CA PHE A 201 -5.91 12.95 -9.65
C PHE A 201 -7.29 13.15 -10.27
N ILE A 202 -7.34 13.74 -11.47
CA ILE A 202 -8.58 13.94 -12.25
C ILE A 202 -8.62 12.88 -13.37
N SER A 203 -9.11 11.69 -13.06
CA SER A 203 -9.04 10.51 -13.94
C SER A 203 -9.74 10.73 -15.29
N GLU A 204 -10.79 11.55 -15.37
CA GLU A 204 -11.51 11.85 -16.60
C GLU A 204 -10.68 12.63 -17.63
N LYS A 205 -9.63 13.31 -17.16
CA LYS A 205 -8.71 14.11 -17.99
C LYS A 205 -7.37 13.42 -18.22
N ALA A 206 -7.17 12.22 -17.70
CA ALA A 206 -5.94 11.47 -17.88
C ALA A 206 -5.80 10.94 -19.31
N GLU A 207 -4.57 10.91 -19.82
CA GLU A 207 -4.28 10.40 -21.14
C GLU A 207 -4.19 8.87 -21.11
N LYS A 208 -4.94 8.19 -21.98
CA LYS A 208 -4.90 6.71 -22.11
C LYS A 208 -3.68 6.18 -22.85
N ARG A 209 -2.91 7.07 -23.50
CA ARG A 209 -1.72 6.74 -24.29
C ARG A 209 -0.51 7.41 -23.68
N GLU A 210 0.66 6.85 -23.95
CA GLU A 210 1.91 7.44 -23.49
C GLU A 210 2.06 8.87 -24.06
N PRO A 211 2.37 9.88 -23.22
CA PRO A 211 2.42 11.26 -23.65
C PRO A 211 3.65 11.54 -24.52
N HIS A 212 3.50 12.48 -25.45
CA HIS A 212 4.56 12.92 -26.37
C HIS A 212 4.82 14.44 -26.34
N LEU A 213 3.93 15.21 -25.71
CA LEU A 213 4.06 16.66 -25.58
C LEU A 213 4.96 17.02 -24.40
N GLN A 214 5.57 18.20 -24.45
CA GLN A 214 6.40 18.69 -23.34
C GLN A 214 5.59 18.75 -22.04
N GLY A 215 6.19 18.28 -20.95
CA GLY A 215 5.54 18.18 -19.65
C GLY A 215 6.15 17.09 -18.76
N SER A 216 5.63 16.99 -17.54
CA SER A 216 5.93 15.91 -16.61
C SER A 216 4.65 15.11 -16.38
N TYR A 217 4.73 13.80 -16.55
CA TYR A 217 3.58 12.90 -16.52
C TYR A 217 3.86 11.72 -15.60
N ILE A 218 2.83 11.25 -14.92
CA ILE A 218 2.90 10.09 -14.06
C ILE A 218 1.73 9.15 -14.34
N ASP A 219 1.98 7.85 -14.30
CA ASP A 219 0.99 6.79 -14.24
C ASP A 219 1.22 6.02 -12.94
N ILE A 220 0.15 5.85 -12.17
CA ILE A 220 0.17 5.30 -10.81
C ILE A 220 -0.20 3.81 -10.76
N GLY A 221 -0.26 3.13 -11.90
CA GLY A 221 -0.59 1.70 -12.01
C GLY A 221 -1.91 1.41 -12.72
N GLU A 222 -2.59 2.44 -13.20
CA GLU A 222 -3.89 2.35 -13.87
C GLU A 222 -3.78 2.34 -15.40
N ASN A 223 -2.57 2.49 -15.94
CA ASN A 223 -2.32 2.73 -17.37
C ASN A 223 -2.97 4.04 -17.87
N LEU A 224 -3.07 5.02 -16.97
CA LEU A 224 -3.53 6.38 -17.25
C LEU A 224 -2.40 7.35 -16.93
N TRP A 225 -2.13 8.27 -17.86
CA TRP A 225 -1.08 9.27 -17.72
C TRP A 225 -1.67 10.60 -17.27
N TYR A 226 -1.22 11.04 -16.11
CA TYR A 226 -1.63 12.28 -15.47
C TYR A 226 -0.53 13.33 -15.63
N GLU A 227 -0.83 14.43 -16.30
CA GLU A 227 0.10 15.56 -16.38
C GLU A 227 0.18 16.27 -15.02
N LEU A 228 1.38 16.32 -14.44
CA LEU A 228 1.65 16.97 -13.17
C LEU A 228 1.41 18.48 -13.27
N GLY A 229 0.60 19.01 -12.35
CA GLY A 229 0.21 20.42 -12.28
C GLY A 229 -1.01 20.79 -13.11
N LYS A 230 -1.53 19.87 -13.93
CA LYS A 230 -2.79 20.07 -14.69
C LYS A 230 -3.87 19.06 -14.37
N VAL A 231 -3.51 17.77 -14.33
CA VAL A 231 -4.43 16.65 -14.11
C VAL A 231 -4.11 15.93 -12.80
N ALA A 232 -2.84 15.86 -12.41
CA ALA A 232 -2.43 15.54 -11.05
C ALA A 232 -2.05 16.85 -10.33
N LEU A 233 -2.80 17.21 -9.29
CA LEU A 233 -2.72 18.49 -8.61
C LEU A 233 -2.15 18.36 -7.20
N ASN A 234 -1.58 19.44 -6.67
CA ASN A 234 -1.21 19.49 -5.26
C ASN A 234 -2.48 19.40 -4.38
N PRO A 235 -2.45 18.63 -3.28
CA PRO A 235 -3.60 18.49 -2.38
C PRO A 235 -3.97 19.80 -1.66
N SER A 236 -3.01 20.73 -1.55
CA SER A 236 -3.24 22.06 -1.00
C SER A 236 -2.36 23.10 -1.67
N LEU A 237 -2.81 24.37 -1.65
CA LEU A 237 -2.05 25.50 -2.20
C LEU A 237 -0.76 25.82 -1.41
N LYS A 238 -0.63 25.32 -0.17
CA LYS A 238 0.48 25.66 0.73
C LYS A 238 1.71 24.77 0.54
N VAL A 239 1.54 23.58 -0.03
CA VAL A 239 2.61 22.58 -0.16
C VAL A 239 2.76 22.19 -1.62
N ASN A 240 3.96 22.39 -2.16
CA ASN A 240 4.30 21.95 -3.51
C ASN A 240 4.76 20.48 -3.49
N THR A 241 3.80 19.57 -3.32
CA THR A 241 4.02 18.11 -3.34
C THR A 241 4.59 17.65 -4.69
N ILE A 242 4.12 18.22 -5.81
CA ILE A 242 4.61 17.90 -7.16
C ILE A 242 6.13 18.13 -7.26
N ALA A 243 6.63 19.26 -6.77
CA ALA A 243 8.06 19.54 -6.78
C ALA A 243 8.85 18.52 -5.94
N LYS A 244 8.29 18.07 -4.81
CA LYS A 244 8.90 17.01 -3.98
C LYS A 244 8.95 15.67 -4.71
N VAL A 245 7.87 15.28 -5.39
CA VAL A 245 7.82 14.07 -6.23
C VAL A 245 8.91 14.14 -7.32
N GLU A 246 8.98 15.23 -8.07
CA GLU A 246 9.99 15.40 -9.11
C GLU A 246 11.42 15.37 -8.53
N GLN A 247 11.64 16.03 -7.38
CA GLN A 247 12.94 16.02 -6.71
C GLN A 247 13.34 14.60 -6.29
N HIS A 248 12.41 13.84 -5.72
CA HIS A 248 12.66 12.50 -5.23
C HIS A 248 12.95 11.53 -6.40
N ILE A 249 12.16 11.60 -7.48
CA ILE A 249 12.43 10.82 -8.70
C ILE A 249 13.79 11.17 -9.29
N ASN A 250 14.14 12.46 -9.36
CA ASN A 250 15.46 12.87 -9.87
C ASN A 250 16.62 12.36 -8.99
N LYS A 251 16.45 12.32 -7.67
CA LYS A 251 17.42 11.72 -6.74
C LYS A 251 17.59 10.23 -7.04
N ILE A 252 16.48 9.49 -7.18
CA ILE A 252 16.48 8.07 -7.53
C ILE A 252 17.17 7.83 -8.88
N VAL A 253 16.93 8.68 -9.88
CA VAL A 253 17.56 8.53 -11.20
C VAL A 253 19.07 8.80 -11.16
N LYS A 254 19.52 9.73 -10.32
CA LYS A 254 20.94 10.16 -10.25
C LYS A 254 21.81 9.31 -9.33
N SER A 255 21.26 8.65 -8.31
CA SER A 255 22.04 7.75 -7.46
C SER A 255 22.57 6.60 -8.32
N ARG A 256 23.88 6.59 -8.58
CA ARG A 256 24.58 5.50 -9.28
C ARG A 256 25.23 4.60 -8.27
#